data_AF-A0A7S0LES3-F1
#
_entry.id   AF-A0A7S0LES3-F1
#
_cell.length_a   1.000
_cell.length_b   1.000
_cell.length_c   1.000
_cell.angle_alpha   90.00
_cell.angle_beta   90.00
_cell.angle_gamma   90.00
#
_symmetry.space_group_name_H-M   'P 1'
#
loop_
_entity.id
_entity.type
_entity.pdbx_description
1 polymer ?
#
loop_
_entity_poly.entity_id
_entity_poly.type
_entity_poly.pdbx_seq_one_letter_code
_entity_poly.pdbx_strand_id
1 'polypeptide(L)'
;LHNGSASPFCLTRMAFWNGEDECPICLNQCTEPCKTKCGHVFCSRCLRLALEHSASYRHRRCPTCCQSVCLYSTISLESHAPLCVGEVASIIGCVYLQGGALGVASYHFGAMDDCYISYAAAPPDWLLSDGSRPPSRKPFGSASYDEDSRTFRGTVDWSDNPFRGSARWECEMVFSKDFGAISGGRGRG
;
A
#
# COMPACT_ATOMS: atom_id res chain seq x y z
N LEU A 1 -25.24 15.01 37.16
CA LEU A 1 -25.64 15.92 36.08
C LEU A 1 -24.40 16.69 35.63
N HIS A 2 -23.93 16.40 34.40
CA HIS A 2 -23.18 17.23 33.42
C HIS A 2 -22.25 18.37 33.92
N ASN A 3 -21.08 18.67 33.35
CA ASN A 3 -20.44 18.32 32.08
C ASN A 3 -19.03 18.95 32.13
N GLY A 4 -18.06 18.39 31.41
CA GLY A 4 -16.74 19.04 31.25
C GLY A 4 -15.77 18.19 30.43
N SER A 5 -16.08 18.02 29.14
CA SER A 5 -15.28 17.36 28.12
C SER A 5 -13.91 18.01 27.93
N ALA A 6 -12.83 17.22 28.01
CA ALA A 6 -11.55 17.55 27.40
C ALA A 6 -11.28 16.57 26.24
N SER A 7 -11.13 17.13 25.04
CA SER A 7 -10.83 16.45 23.78
C SER A 7 -9.34 16.06 23.71
N PRO A 8 -8.98 14.87 23.19
CA PRO A 8 -7.60 14.42 23.10
C PRO A 8 -6.97 14.94 21.82
N PHE A 9 -6.56 16.21 21.81
CA PHE A 9 -5.64 16.68 20.77
C PHE A 9 -4.25 16.12 21.04
N CYS A 10 -3.82 15.32 20.06
CA CYS A 10 -2.53 14.67 19.89
C CYS A 10 -1.35 15.64 20.12
N LEU A 11 -0.96 15.83 21.38
CA LEU A 11 0.36 16.38 21.72
C LEU A 11 1.37 15.25 21.48
N THR A 12 1.93 15.24 20.28
CA THR A 12 3.07 14.39 19.91
C THR A 12 4.27 14.84 20.74
N ARG A 13 4.37 14.34 21.97
CA ARG A 13 5.62 14.34 22.73
C ARG A 13 6.61 13.64 21.82
N MET A 14 7.67 14.34 21.40
CA MET A 14 8.87 13.72 20.86
C MET A 14 9.34 12.72 21.92
N ALA A 15 8.89 11.47 21.79
CA ALA A 15 9.25 10.40 22.69
C ALA A 15 10.68 10.04 22.32
N PHE A 16 11.63 10.68 22.99
CA PHE A 16 12.96 10.15 23.16
C PHE A 16 12.80 8.70 23.62
N TRP A 17 13.36 7.78 22.86
CA TRP A 17 13.32 6.37 23.19
C TRP A 17 14.20 6.17 24.43
N ASN A 18 13.63 5.73 25.55
CA ASN A 18 14.36 5.65 26.82
C ASN A 18 15.18 4.35 26.98
N GLY A 19 15.19 3.46 25.99
CA GLY A 19 15.96 2.21 26.05
C GLY A 19 15.33 1.07 26.85
N GLU A 20 14.13 1.27 27.41
CA GLU A 20 13.48 0.32 28.34
C GLU A 20 12.23 -0.38 27.78
N ASP A 21 11.90 -0.19 26.50
CA ASP A 21 10.67 -0.78 25.94
C ASP A 21 10.83 -2.30 25.77
N GLU A 22 9.91 -3.07 26.37
CA GLU A 22 9.79 -4.52 26.18
C GLU A 22 9.12 -4.82 24.83
N CYS A 23 9.68 -5.75 24.06
CA CYS A 23 9.09 -6.16 22.80
C CYS A 23 7.89 -7.08 23.04
N PRO A 24 6.67 -6.73 22.58
CA PRO A 24 5.47 -7.53 22.83
C PRO A 24 5.43 -8.86 22.05
N ILE A 25 6.41 -9.14 21.19
CA ILE A 25 6.52 -10.40 20.43
C ILE A 25 7.40 -11.40 21.18
N CYS A 26 8.60 -11.00 21.58
CA CYS A 26 9.55 -11.88 22.26
C CYS A 26 9.55 -11.75 23.78
N LEU A 27 8.84 -10.77 24.33
CA LEU A 27 8.73 -10.48 25.77
C LEU A 27 10.08 -10.25 26.45
N ASN A 28 11.04 -9.70 25.69
CA ASN A 28 12.36 -9.30 26.15
C ASN A 28 12.57 -7.81 25.86
N GLN A 29 13.60 -7.21 26.46
CA GLN A 29 14.02 -5.85 26.11
C GLN A 29 14.26 -5.74 24.60
N CYS A 30 13.75 -4.66 23.99
CA CYS A 30 13.90 -4.46 22.56
C CYS A 30 15.38 -4.35 22.14
N THR A 31 15.77 -5.17 21.16
CA THR A 31 17.05 -5.09 20.46
C THR A 31 16.82 -4.55 19.06
N GLU A 32 17.64 -3.59 18.62
CA GLU A 32 17.48 -2.86 17.35
C GLU A 32 16.02 -2.42 17.14
N PRO A 33 15.50 -1.59 18.05
CA PRO A 33 14.09 -1.24 18.11
C PRO A 33 13.62 -0.52 16.86
N CYS A 34 12.37 -0.78 16.50
CA CYS A 34 11.71 -0.16 15.38
C CYS A 34 10.30 0.30 15.76
N LYS A 35 9.87 1.42 15.18
CA LYS A 35 8.55 1.99 15.41
C LYS A 35 7.73 1.98 14.15
N THR A 36 6.56 1.34 14.25
CA THR A 36 5.54 1.33 13.21
C THR A 36 4.80 2.67 13.14
N LYS A 37 4.14 2.99 12.02
CA LYS A 37 3.31 4.20 11.89
C LYS A 37 2.22 4.31 12.97
N CYS A 38 1.69 3.18 13.43
CA CYS A 38 0.69 3.15 14.49
C CYS A 38 1.27 3.41 15.89
N GLY A 39 2.58 3.63 16.00
CA GLY A 39 3.26 4.04 17.21
C GLY A 39 3.86 2.90 18.04
N HIS A 40 3.52 1.64 17.75
CA HIS A 40 4.02 0.48 18.49
C HIS A 40 5.47 0.15 18.14
N VAL A 41 6.22 -0.27 19.15
CA VAL A 41 7.65 -0.58 19.11
C VAL A 41 7.89 -2.09 19.23
N PHE A 42 8.84 -2.60 18.45
CA PHE A 42 9.24 -4.00 18.43
C PHE A 42 10.74 -4.11 18.17
N CYS A 43 11.36 -5.28 18.46
CA CYS A 43 12.63 -5.61 17.82
C CYS A 43 12.42 -5.65 16.30
N SER A 44 13.35 -5.07 15.55
CA SER A 44 13.34 -5.09 14.07
C SER A 44 13.19 -6.52 13.51
N ARG A 45 13.95 -7.48 14.04
CA ARG A 45 13.88 -8.90 13.66
C ARG A 45 12.54 -9.54 13.99
N CYS A 46 12.00 -9.27 15.19
CA CYS A 46 10.71 -9.85 15.61
C CYS A 46 9.57 -9.38 14.71
N LEU A 47 9.56 -8.08 14.37
CA LEU A 47 8.56 -7.54 13.46
C LEU A 47 8.68 -8.14 12.05
N ARG A 48 9.90 -8.28 11.50
CA ARG A 48 10.10 -8.92 10.18
C ARG A 48 9.53 -10.33 10.14
N LEU A 49 9.91 -11.18 11.10
CA LEU A 49 9.44 -12.56 11.18
C LEU A 49 7.91 -12.65 11.34
N ALA A 50 7.32 -11.78 12.16
CA ALA A 50 5.86 -11.72 12.33
C ALA A 50 5.14 -11.38 11.02
N LEU A 51 5.73 -10.52 10.18
CA LEU A 51 5.18 -10.14 8.88
C LEU A 51 5.46 -11.19 7.78
N GLU A 52 6.56 -11.94 7.87
CA GLU A 52 6.93 -13.01 6.93
C GLU A 52 6.09 -14.28 7.11
N HIS A 53 5.78 -14.67 8.35
CA HIS A 53 4.89 -15.80 8.63
C HIS A 53 3.42 -15.53 8.25
N SER A 54 3.11 -14.30 7.87
CA SER A 54 1.79 -13.91 7.42
C SER A 54 1.63 -14.36 5.94
N ALA A 55 0.92 -15.47 5.72
CA ALA A 55 0.80 -16.17 4.42
C ALA A 55 0.23 -15.33 3.25
N SER A 56 -0.10 -14.06 3.47
CA SER A 56 -0.59 -13.12 2.47
C SER A 56 -0.22 -11.69 2.86
N TYR A 57 0.00 -10.82 1.87
CA TYR A 57 0.20 -9.36 2.05
C TYR A 57 -0.91 -8.70 2.88
N ARG A 58 -2.12 -9.28 2.93
CA ARG A 58 -3.26 -8.83 3.75
C ARG A 58 -3.07 -8.99 5.26
N HIS A 59 -2.08 -9.78 5.68
CA HIS A 59 -1.79 -10.09 7.07
C HIS A 59 -0.54 -9.39 7.61
N ARG A 60 0.02 -8.44 6.84
CA ARG A 60 1.06 -7.52 7.32
C ARG A 60 0.46 -6.48 8.28
N ARG A 61 0.08 -6.94 9.46
CA ARG A 61 -0.57 -6.16 10.50
C ARG A 61 0.34 -6.04 11.72
N CYS A 62 0.22 -4.93 12.43
CA CYS A 62 0.85 -4.71 13.71
C CYS A 62 0.38 -5.80 14.69
N PRO A 63 1.29 -6.58 15.31
CA PRO A 63 0.92 -7.60 16.28
C PRO A 63 0.14 -7.08 17.49
N THR A 64 0.22 -5.78 17.78
CA THR A 64 -0.44 -5.17 18.94
C THR A 64 -1.82 -4.59 18.63
N CYS A 65 -1.98 -3.88 17.50
CA CYS A 65 -3.22 -3.15 17.20
C CYS A 65 -3.89 -3.53 15.87
N CYS A 66 -3.35 -4.54 15.19
CA CYS A 66 -3.86 -5.05 13.92
C CYS A 66 -3.92 -4.03 12.76
N GLN A 67 -3.38 -2.81 12.93
CA GLN A 67 -3.25 -1.83 11.85
C GLN A 67 -2.22 -2.29 10.82
N SER A 68 -2.37 -1.87 9.55
CA SER A 68 -1.43 -2.21 8.48
C SER A 68 0.00 -1.73 8.80
N VAL A 69 0.98 -2.59 8.53
CA VAL A 69 2.41 -2.30 8.71
C VAL A 69 3.16 -2.49 7.40
N CYS A 70 4.00 -1.52 7.06
CA CYS A 70 4.90 -1.56 5.91
C CYS A 70 6.34 -1.36 6.38
N LEU A 71 7.22 -2.35 6.14
CA LEU A 71 8.64 -2.33 6.54
C LEU A 71 9.42 -1.13 5.96
N TYR A 72 9.01 -0.63 4.79
CA TYR A 72 9.60 0.57 4.18
C TYR A 72 9.25 1.87 4.91
N SER A 73 8.24 1.83 5.77
CA SER A 73 7.79 2.99 6.54
C SER A 73 7.92 2.80 8.05
N THR A 74 8.33 1.61 8.49
CA THR A 74 8.74 1.35 9.86
C THR A 74 10.15 1.87 10.05
N ILE A 75 10.35 2.70 11.07
CA ILE A 75 11.61 3.41 11.30
C ILE A 75 12.40 2.73 12.43
N SER A 76 13.70 2.51 12.22
CA SER A 76 14.64 2.14 13.28
C SER A 76 14.79 3.31 14.25
N LEU A 77 14.67 3.06 15.55
CA LEU A 77 14.80 4.12 16.55
C LEU A 77 16.26 4.45 16.89
N GLU A 78 17.20 3.62 16.42
CA GLU A 78 18.64 3.89 16.54
C GLU A 78 19.14 4.75 15.37
N SER A 79 18.87 4.30 14.13
CA SER A 79 19.37 4.98 12.93
C SER A 79 18.42 6.03 12.37
N HIS A 80 17.17 6.06 12.82
CA HIS A 80 16.10 6.89 12.27
C HIS A 80 15.84 6.64 10.77
N ALA A 81 16.35 5.53 10.23
CA ALA A 81 16.15 5.09 8.85
C ALA A 81 15.03 4.04 8.75
N PRO A 82 14.41 3.87 7.58
CA PRO A 82 13.50 2.75 7.33
C PRO A 82 14.16 1.39 7.58
N LEU A 83 13.40 0.44 8.14
CA LEU A 83 13.89 -0.93 8.32
C LEU A 83 14.22 -1.59 6.98
N CYS A 84 13.37 -1.44 5.99
CA CYS A 84 13.74 -1.74 4.62
C CYS A 84 14.00 -0.45 3.88
N VAL A 85 15.21 -0.28 3.39
CA VAL A 85 15.49 0.58 2.24
C VAL A 85 15.18 -0.27 1.01
N GLY A 86 14.05 -0.02 0.36
CA GLY A 86 13.76 -0.67 -0.91
C GLY A 86 14.68 -0.08 -1.96
N GLU A 87 15.47 -0.92 -2.64
CA GLU A 87 16.05 -0.60 -3.95
C GLU A 87 14.98 -0.55 -5.05
N VAL A 88 13.78 -0.07 -4.73
CA VAL A 88 12.73 0.15 -5.72
C VAL A 88 12.73 1.65 -5.99
N ALA A 89 13.64 2.07 -6.88
CA ALA A 89 13.74 3.46 -7.31
C ALA A 89 12.60 3.86 -8.28
N SER A 90 11.80 2.89 -8.75
CA SER A 90 10.73 3.12 -9.73
C SER A 90 9.56 2.17 -9.53
N ILE A 91 8.42 2.47 -10.15
CA ILE A 91 7.24 1.59 -10.15
C ILE A 91 7.41 0.31 -10.97
N ILE A 92 8.47 0.21 -11.78
CA ILE A 92 8.67 -0.92 -12.68
C ILE A 92 8.98 -2.19 -11.88
N GLY A 93 8.39 -3.32 -12.31
CA GLY A 93 8.37 -4.60 -11.61
C GLY A 93 7.35 -4.69 -10.47
N CYS A 94 6.64 -3.61 -10.14
CA CYS A 94 5.74 -3.59 -8.99
C CYS A 94 4.28 -3.94 -9.34
N VAL A 95 3.57 -4.45 -8.32
CA VAL A 95 2.15 -4.78 -8.38
C VAL A 95 1.42 -4.10 -7.22
N TYR A 96 0.35 -3.38 -7.52
CA TYR A 96 -0.46 -2.65 -6.54
C TYR A 96 -1.90 -3.15 -6.55
N LEU A 97 -2.46 -3.42 -5.37
CA LEU A 97 -3.75 -4.10 -5.24
C LEU A 97 -4.87 -3.11 -4.92
N GLN A 98 -5.73 -2.80 -5.90
CA GLN A 98 -6.91 -1.94 -5.66
C GLN A 98 -8.00 -2.69 -4.87
N GLY A 99 -8.42 -3.88 -5.33
CA GLY A 99 -9.41 -4.72 -4.65
C GLY A 99 -8.87 -5.52 -3.46
N GLY A 100 -7.62 -5.26 -3.06
CA GLY A 100 -6.93 -5.92 -1.96
C GLY A 100 -6.50 -7.37 -2.22
N ALA A 101 -6.75 -7.93 -3.40
CA ALA A 101 -6.28 -9.25 -3.81
C ALA A 101 -5.75 -9.20 -5.25
N LEU A 102 -4.79 -10.08 -5.57
CA LEU A 102 -4.20 -10.18 -6.90
C LEU A 102 -5.28 -10.57 -7.93
N GLY A 103 -5.31 -9.88 -9.07
CA GLY A 103 -6.31 -10.12 -10.12
C GLY A 103 -7.70 -9.52 -9.83
N VAL A 104 -7.87 -8.78 -8.73
CA VAL A 104 -9.09 -8.01 -8.42
C VAL A 104 -8.82 -6.53 -8.64
N ALA A 105 -8.72 -6.13 -9.92
CA ALA A 105 -8.22 -4.81 -10.33
C ALA A 105 -6.82 -4.49 -9.77
N SER A 106 -5.92 -5.46 -9.78
CA SER A 106 -4.51 -5.19 -9.44
C SER A 106 -3.81 -4.50 -10.60
N TYR A 107 -3.05 -3.44 -10.33
CA TYR A 107 -2.20 -2.74 -11.28
C TYR A 107 -0.84 -3.40 -11.37
N HIS A 108 -0.36 -3.66 -12.57
CA HIS A 108 0.93 -4.27 -12.86
C HIS A 108 1.75 -3.33 -13.73
N PHE A 109 3.00 -3.12 -13.36
CA PHE A 109 3.94 -2.25 -14.05
C PHE A 109 5.17 -3.06 -14.46
N GLY A 110 5.03 -4.01 -15.40
CA GLY A 110 6.14 -4.90 -15.78
C GLY A 110 7.30 -4.14 -16.44
N ALA A 111 6.93 -3.27 -17.38
CA ALA A 111 7.74 -2.26 -18.05
C ALA A 111 6.82 -1.09 -18.45
N MET A 112 7.35 0.05 -18.89
CA MET A 112 6.49 1.19 -19.27
C MET A 112 5.57 0.88 -20.46
N ASP A 113 5.99 0.01 -21.37
CA ASP A 113 5.19 -0.54 -22.48
C ASP A 113 4.38 -1.80 -22.09
N ASP A 114 4.52 -2.27 -20.85
CA ASP A 114 3.87 -3.45 -20.28
C ASP A 114 3.09 -3.14 -18.99
N CYS A 115 2.39 -2.01 -18.98
CA CYS A 115 1.52 -1.61 -17.87
C CYS A 115 0.09 -2.12 -18.08
N TYR A 116 -0.54 -2.72 -17.07
CA TYR A 116 -1.92 -3.22 -17.19
C TYR A 116 -2.69 -3.34 -15.86
N ILE A 117 -4.02 -3.45 -15.97
CA ILE A 117 -4.93 -3.85 -14.90
C ILE A 117 -5.28 -5.32 -15.07
N SER A 118 -5.14 -6.12 -14.02
CA SER A 118 -5.59 -7.52 -14.02
C SER A 118 -6.95 -7.68 -13.34
N TYR A 119 -7.84 -8.36 -14.04
CA TYR A 119 -9.16 -8.81 -13.59
C TYR A 119 -9.27 -10.35 -13.60
N ALA A 120 -8.14 -11.07 -13.62
CA ALA A 120 -8.10 -12.53 -13.69
C ALA A 120 -8.90 -13.21 -12.57
N ALA A 121 -9.06 -12.54 -11.43
CA ALA A 121 -9.85 -12.99 -10.28
C ALA A 121 -11.02 -12.05 -9.97
N ALA A 122 -11.53 -11.29 -10.96
CA ALA A 122 -12.61 -10.34 -10.74
C ALA A 122 -13.86 -11.01 -10.12
N PRO A 123 -14.54 -10.33 -9.16
CA PRO A 123 -15.79 -10.81 -8.60
C PRO A 123 -16.83 -11.15 -9.69
N PRO A 124 -17.71 -12.14 -9.46
CA PRO A 124 -18.67 -12.59 -10.46
C PRO A 124 -19.71 -11.52 -10.84
N ASP A 125 -19.95 -10.55 -9.94
CA ASP A 125 -20.83 -9.40 -10.13
C ASP A 125 -20.17 -8.23 -10.88
N TRP A 126 -18.88 -8.33 -11.20
CA TRP A 126 -18.21 -7.35 -12.06
C TRP A 126 -18.51 -7.66 -13.52
N LEU A 127 -19.52 -6.99 -14.04
CA LEU A 127 -20.00 -7.17 -15.40
C LEU A 127 -19.77 -5.91 -16.24
N LEU A 128 -19.49 -6.12 -17.52
CA LEU A 128 -19.48 -5.09 -18.54
C LEU A 128 -20.92 -4.74 -18.95
N SER A 129 -21.08 -3.75 -19.83
CA SER A 129 -22.40 -3.26 -20.24
C SER A 129 -23.29 -4.31 -20.93
N ASP A 130 -22.69 -5.30 -21.58
CA ASP A 130 -23.38 -6.44 -22.20
C ASP A 130 -23.64 -7.62 -21.24
N GLY A 131 -23.27 -7.50 -19.96
CA GLY A 131 -23.40 -8.56 -18.97
C GLY A 131 -22.27 -9.60 -18.97
N SER A 132 -21.27 -9.48 -19.85
CA SER A 132 -20.08 -10.34 -19.83
C SER A 132 -19.09 -9.94 -18.73
N ARG A 133 -18.13 -10.82 -18.42
CA ARG A 133 -17.06 -10.53 -17.45
C ARG A 133 -15.95 -9.69 -18.10
N PRO A 134 -15.24 -8.83 -17.33
CA PRO A 134 -14.07 -8.13 -17.85
C PRO A 134 -12.98 -9.14 -18.30
N PRO A 135 -12.16 -8.77 -19.29
CA PRO A 135 -11.03 -9.60 -19.71
C PRO A 135 -10.03 -9.74 -18.56
N SER A 136 -9.31 -10.86 -18.50
CA SER A 136 -8.33 -11.13 -17.44
C SER A 136 -7.23 -10.06 -17.33
N ARG A 137 -6.91 -9.39 -18.44
CA ARG A 137 -5.87 -8.37 -18.55
C ARG A 137 -6.36 -7.22 -19.43
N LYS A 138 -6.23 -5.99 -18.92
CA LYS A 138 -6.57 -4.76 -19.61
C LYS A 138 -5.37 -3.82 -19.66
N PRO A 139 -4.75 -3.58 -20.83
CA PRO A 139 -3.54 -2.76 -20.92
C PRO A 139 -3.83 -1.29 -20.66
N PHE A 140 -2.82 -0.57 -20.15
CA PHE A 140 -2.79 0.89 -20.18
C PHE A 140 -2.23 1.37 -21.52
N GLY A 141 -2.99 2.20 -22.23
CA GLY A 141 -2.51 2.99 -23.36
C GLY A 141 -1.93 4.32 -22.90
N SER A 142 -1.04 4.92 -23.69
CA SER A 142 -0.39 6.22 -23.38
C SER A 142 0.24 6.25 -21.97
N ALA A 143 0.82 5.12 -21.56
CA ALA A 143 1.46 4.99 -20.26
C ALA A 143 2.67 5.93 -20.16
N SER A 144 2.74 6.69 -19.07
CA SER A 144 3.85 7.60 -18.77
C SER A 144 4.07 7.67 -17.26
N TYR A 145 5.31 7.95 -16.87
CA TYR A 145 5.70 8.08 -15.48
C TYR A 145 6.56 9.32 -15.29
N ASP A 146 6.20 10.14 -14.31
CA ASP A 146 6.94 11.33 -13.89
C ASP A 146 7.63 11.02 -12.56
N GLU A 147 8.96 10.99 -12.57
CA GLU A 147 9.77 10.58 -11.41
C GLU A 147 9.73 11.60 -10.26
N ASP A 148 9.74 12.90 -10.58
CA ASP A 148 9.77 13.99 -9.59
C ASP A 148 8.50 13.99 -8.72
N SER A 149 7.34 13.90 -9.38
CA SER A 149 6.03 13.82 -8.73
C SER A 149 5.65 12.40 -8.31
N ARG A 150 6.39 11.38 -8.78
CA ARG A 150 6.05 9.95 -8.68
C ARG A 150 4.64 9.67 -9.20
N THR A 151 4.32 10.16 -10.39
CA THR A 151 2.97 10.05 -10.95
C THR A 151 2.97 9.20 -12.20
N PHE A 152 2.23 8.10 -12.17
CA PHE A 152 1.87 7.35 -13.36
C PHE A 152 0.60 7.94 -13.99
N ARG A 153 0.59 8.03 -15.31
CA ARG A 153 -0.58 8.38 -16.11
C ARG A 153 -0.77 7.34 -17.20
N GLY A 154 -1.99 6.89 -17.38
CA GLY A 154 -2.35 5.95 -18.43
C GLY A 154 -3.83 5.99 -18.74
N THR A 155 -4.21 5.40 -19.86
CA THR A 155 -5.58 5.36 -20.36
C THR A 155 -6.04 3.92 -20.51
N VAL A 156 -7.31 3.64 -20.20
CA VAL A 156 -7.89 2.31 -20.35
C VAL A 156 -9.06 2.43 -21.31
N ASP A 157 -8.98 1.73 -22.43
CA ASP A 157 -9.99 1.80 -23.48
C ASP A 157 -11.09 0.77 -23.25
N TRP A 158 -12.33 1.21 -23.04
CA TRP A 158 -13.52 0.37 -22.91
C TRP A 158 -14.55 0.68 -24.01
N SER A 159 -14.14 1.25 -25.14
CA SER A 159 -15.06 1.69 -26.20
C SER A 159 -15.96 0.59 -26.72
N ASP A 160 -15.42 -0.62 -26.86
CA ASP A 160 -16.15 -1.76 -27.42
C ASP A 160 -17.23 -2.27 -26.49
N ASN A 161 -16.97 -2.18 -25.17
CA ASN A 161 -17.88 -2.66 -24.15
C ASN A 161 -17.61 -1.92 -22.83
N PRO A 162 -18.36 -0.83 -22.57
CA PRO A 162 -18.16 0.02 -21.41
C PRO A 162 -18.14 -0.76 -20.10
N PHE A 163 -17.17 -0.43 -19.25
CA PHE A 163 -17.09 -0.96 -17.90
C PHE A 163 -17.47 0.13 -16.91
N ARG A 164 -18.42 -0.19 -16.02
CA ARG A 164 -18.97 0.77 -15.04
C ARG A 164 -19.52 2.04 -15.70
N GLY A 165 -20.14 1.89 -16.88
CA GLY A 165 -20.78 2.99 -17.60
C GLY A 165 -19.84 3.92 -18.35
N SER A 166 -18.54 3.63 -18.40
CA SER A 166 -17.56 4.46 -19.10
C SER A 166 -16.84 3.68 -20.19
N ALA A 167 -16.69 4.34 -21.35
CA ALA A 167 -15.98 3.83 -22.51
C ALA A 167 -14.48 4.11 -22.45
N ARG A 168 -14.01 4.95 -21.52
CA ARG A 168 -12.58 5.28 -21.40
C ARG A 168 -12.27 5.77 -20.01
N TRP A 169 -11.23 5.20 -19.39
CA TRP A 169 -10.71 5.72 -18.14
C TRP A 169 -9.39 6.44 -18.36
N GLU A 170 -9.23 7.57 -17.69
CA GLU A 170 -7.96 8.26 -17.52
C GLU A 170 -7.50 8.02 -16.07
N CYS A 171 -6.39 7.31 -15.93
CA CYS A 171 -5.85 6.95 -14.64
C CYS A 171 -4.62 7.80 -14.33
N GLU A 172 -4.70 8.52 -13.20
CA GLU A 172 -3.56 9.17 -12.55
C GLU A 172 -3.32 8.48 -11.21
N MET A 173 -2.09 8.04 -10.95
CA MET A 173 -1.69 7.35 -9.72
C MET A 173 -0.42 7.99 -9.17
N VAL A 174 -0.47 8.49 -7.94
CA VAL A 174 0.67 9.11 -7.25
C VAL A 174 1.23 8.14 -6.22
N PHE A 175 2.49 7.75 -6.35
CA PHE A 175 3.12 6.76 -5.49
C PHE A 175 3.77 7.40 -4.26
N SER A 176 3.72 6.68 -3.13
CA SER A 176 4.45 7.07 -1.94
C SER A 176 5.96 7.09 -2.21
N LYS A 177 6.71 7.87 -1.43
CA LYS A 177 8.17 8.02 -1.60
C LYS A 177 8.92 6.68 -1.53
N ASP A 178 8.38 5.74 -0.79
CA ASP A 178 8.91 4.38 -0.60
C ASP A 178 8.32 3.36 -1.59
N PHE A 179 7.49 3.80 -2.54
CA PHE A 179 6.80 2.97 -3.53
C PHE A 179 5.93 1.85 -2.94
N GLY A 180 5.71 1.84 -1.62
CA GLY A 180 4.94 0.80 -0.93
C GLY A 180 3.43 0.92 -1.12
N ALA A 181 2.95 2.06 -1.61
CA ALA A 181 1.53 2.30 -1.85
C ALA A 181 1.28 3.35 -2.95
N ILE A 182 0.09 3.30 -3.54
CA ILE A 182 -0.49 4.45 -4.25
C ILE A 182 -1.08 5.37 -3.17
N SER A 183 -0.51 6.56 -3.06
CA SER A 183 -0.80 7.56 -2.03
C SER A 183 -1.86 8.59 -2.45
N GLY A 184 -2.16 8.67 -3.74
CA GLY A 184 -3.17 9.57 -4.30
C GLY A 184 -3.37 9.36 -5.79
N GLY A 185 -4.16 10.24 -6.40
CA GLY A 185 -4.49 10.20 -7.83
C GLY A 185 -5.99 10.28 -8.09
N ARG A 186 -6.36 10.39 -9.37
CA ARG A 186 -7.75 10.50 -9.81
C ARG A 186 -7.99 9.55 -10.98
N GLY A 187 -9.03 8.75 -10.87
CA GLY A 187 -9.65 8.10 -12.02
C GLY A 187 -10.74 9.01 -12.57
N ARG A 188 -10.65 9.41 -13.83
CA ARG A 188 -11.77 10.04 -14.55
C ARG A 188 -12.34 9.01 -15.52
N GLY A 189 -13.64 8.79 -15.44
CA GLY A 189 -14.40 7.88 -16.29
C GLY A 189 -15.79 8.44 -16.50
#